data_AF-A0A7K2ISX9-F1
#
_entry.id   AF-A0A7K2ISX9-F1
#
_cell.length_a   1.000
_cell.length_b   1.000
_cell.length_c   1.000
_cell.angle_alpha   90.00
_cell.angle_beta   90.00
_cell.angle_gamma   90.00
#
_symmetry.space_group_name_H-M   'P 1'
#
loop_
_entity.id
_entity.type
_entity.pdbx_description
1 polymer ?
#
loop_
_entity_poly.entity_id
_entity_poly.type
_entity_poly.pdbx_seq_one_letter_code
_entity_poly.pdbx_strand_id
1 'polypeptide(L)'
;MSDRISIDPEAVARDGADIHELAAEVRAIDRWFNDSVDALGKCWGEGDAVAESFEKNYVPNREGFGVFLTTLGKAFEKTAEATIDTAKQFGRSEQYGIDSATRLIGTQNTRVTGGGSGRP
;
A
#
# COMPACT_ATOMS: atom_id res chain seq x y z
N MET A 1 -14.06 19.62 -18.77
CA MET A 1 -12.64 19.25 -18.96
C MET A 1 -12.44 17.92 -18.27
N SER A 2 -12.30 16.82 -19.01
CA SER A 2 -11.82 15.56 -18.41
C SER A 2 -10.35 15.74 -18.14
N ASP A 3 -9.99 15.90 -16.88
CA ASP A 3 -8.61 15.80 -16.44
C ASP A 3 -8.17 14.36 -16.74
N ARG A 4 -7.41 14.17 -17.82
CA ARG A 4 -6.83 12.87 -18.16
C ARG A 4 -5.63 12.70 -17.24
N ILE A 5 -5.89 12.12 -16.08
CA ILE A 5 -4.84 11.64 -15.19
C ILE A 5 -4.09 10.54 -15.96
N SER A 6 -2.90 10.88 -16.46
CA SER A 6 -1.94 9.93 -17.02
C SER A 6 -1.19 9.31 -15.85
N ILE A 7 -1.59 8.11 -15.44
CA ILE A 7 -0.88 7.31 -14.43
C ILE A 7 -0.07 6.25 -15.16
N ASP A 8 1.20 6.13 -14.77
CA ASP A 8 2.05 4.98 -15.12
C ASP A 8 1.78 3.86 -14.10
N PRO A 9 1.05 2.80 -14.46
CA PRO A 9 0.70 1.74 -13.52
C PRO A 9 1.92 0.96 -13.02
N GLU A 10 3.00 0.90 -13.80
CA GLU A 10 4.22 0.19 -13.43
C GLU A 10 5.01 0.98 -12.37
N ALA A 11 5.10 2.30 -12.54
CA ALA A 11 5.67 3.18 -11.50
C ALA A 11 4.88 3.10 -10.20
N VAL A 12 3.54 3.14 -10.26
CA VAL A 12 2.68 3.03 -9.07
C VAL A 12 2.83 1.65 -8.41
N ALA A 13 2.95 0.57 -9.19
CA ALA A 13 3.18 -0.76 -8.63
C ALA A 13 4.55 -0.87 -7.93
N ARG A 14 5.60 -0.24 -8.47
CA ARG A 14 6.92 -0.16 -7.85
C ARG A 14 6.88 0.60 -6.52
N ASP A 15 6.27 1.78 -6.51
CA ASP A 15 6.11 2.57 -5.29
C ASP A 15 5.32 1.80 -4.21
N GLY A 16 4.30 1.04 -4.63
CA GLY A 16 3.57 0.14 -3.73
C GLY A 16 4.45 -0.96 -3.11
N ALA A 17 5.41 -1.50 -3.86
CA ALA A 17 6.36 -2.49 -3.36
C ALA A 17 7.36 -1.88 -2.36
N ASP A 18 7.85 -0.66 -2.63
CA ASP A 18 8.76 0.05 -1.72
C ASP A 18 8.07 0.37 -0.38
N ILE A 19 6.79 0.76 -0.41
CA ILE A 19 5.99 0.98 0.81
C ILE A 19 5.78 -0.34 1.58
N HIS A 20 5.67 -1.47 0.88
CA HIS A 20 5.58 -2.78 1.51
C HIS A 20 6.89 -3.18 2.21
N GLU A 21 8.04 -2.83 1.63
CA GLU A 21 9.34 -3.00 2.28
C GLU A 21 9.43 -2.18 3.57
N LEU A 22 8.99 -0.93 3.55
CA LEU A 22 8.92 -0.09 4.74
C LEU A 22 8.02 -0.67 5.84
N ALA A 23 6.88 -1.29 5.46
CA ALA A 23 6.03 -2.00 6.42
C ALA A 23 6.76 -3.19 7.07
N ALA A 24 7.59 -3.90 6.31
CA ALA A 24 8.40 -5.01 6.82
C ALA A 24 9.50 -4.53 7.78
N GLU A 25 10.15 -3.40 7.46
CA GLU A 25 11.14 -2.78 8.35
C GLU A 25 10.53 -2.36 9.69
N VAL A 26 9.37 -1.72 9.68
CA VAL A 26 8.68 -1.32 10.93
C VAL A 26 8.33 -2.53 11.79
N ARG A 27 7.89 -3.65 11.18
CA ARG A 27 7.65 -4.92 11.90
C ARG A 27 8.93 -5.54 12.46
N ALA A 28 10.07 -5.36 11.78
CA ALA A 28 11.36 -5.81 12.29
C ALA A 28 11.77 -4.98 13.51
N ILE A 29 11.60 -3.67 13.46
CA ILE A 29 11.86 -2.76 14.58
C ILE A 29 10.95 -3.07 15.76
N ASP A 30 9.66 -3.29 15.54
CA ASP A 30 8.69 -3.65 16.59
C ASP A 30 9.09 -4.96 17.29
N ARG A 31 9.44 -6.00 16.53
CA ARG A 31 9.94 -7.26 17.11
C ARG A 31 11.21 -7.05 17.92
N TRP A 32 12.20 -6.37 17.34
CA TRP A 32 13.46 -6.09 18.04
C TRP A 32 13.25 -5.28 19.32
N PHE A 33 12.35 -4.31 19.31
CA PHE A 33 12.01 -3.51 20.48
C PHE A 33 11.39 -4.38 21.58
N ASN A 34 10.38 -5.19 21.25
CA ASN A 34 9.72 -6.07 22.21
C ASN A 34 10.69 -7.13 22.76
N ASP A 35 11.52 -7.76 21.92
CA ASP A 35 12.51 -8.74 22.35
C ASP A 35 13.54 -8.10 23.30
N SER A 36 14.02 -6.90 22.99
CA SER A 36 14.97 -6.17 23.82
C SER A 36 14.36 -5.79 25.16
N VAL A 37 13.10 -5.38 25.16
CA VAL A 37 12.36 -5.01 26.36
C VAL A 37 12.08 -6.23 27.25
N ASP A 38 11.69 -7.36 26.66
CA ASP A 38 11.43 -8.59 27.40
C ASP A 38 12.72 -9.16 27.99
N ALA A 39 13.85 -9.02 27.29
CA ALA A 39 15.17 -9.39 27.78
C ALA A 39 15.62 -8.57 29.01
N LEU A 40 15.15 -7.33 29.17
CA LEU A 40 15.43 -6.52 30.36
C LEU A 40 14.73 -7.06 31.63
N GLY A 41 13.68 -7.86 31.48
CA GLY A 41 12.96 -8.48 32.58
C GLY A 41 12.25 -7.49 33.49
N LYS A 42 11.95 -7.92 34.72
CA LYS A 42 11.31 -7.08 35.73
C LYS A 42 12.32 -6.07 36.27
N CYS A 43 11.87 -4.83 36.48
CA CYS A 43 12.74 -3.80 37.02
C CYS A 43 13.19 -4.09 38.45
N TRP A 44 14.34 -3.54 38.81
CA TRP A 44 15.03 -3.84 40.05
C TRP A 44 14.42 -2.97 41.15
N GLY A 45 14.05 -3.58 42.28
CA GLY A 45 13.36 -2.90 43.39
C GLY A 45 11.84 -3.09 43.35
N GLU A 46 11.23 -3.17 44.53
CA GLU A 46 9.78 -3.24 44.72
C GLU A 46 9.40 -2.30 45.87
N GLY A 47 8.44 -1.40 45.64
CA GLY A 47 7.88 -0.51 46.67
C GLY A 47 8.77 0.68 47.09
N ASP A 48 9.90 0.93 46.41
CA ASP A 48 10.68 2.15 46.59
C ASP A 48 10.29 3.25 45.58
N ALA A 49 10.67 4.49 45.89
CA ALA A 49 10.30 5.66 45.08
C ALA A 49 10.85 5.62 43.64
N VAL A 50 11.94 4.87 43.40
CA VAL A 50 12.52 4.71 42.06
C VAL A 50 11.71 3.71 41.26
N ALA A 51 11.33 2.59 41.87
CA ALA A 51 10.45 1.58 41.29
C ALA A 51 9.08 2.17 40.93
N GLU A 52 8.45 2.92 41.84
CA GLU A 52 7.16 3.59 41.58
C GLU A 52 7.26 4.62 40.45
N SER A 53 8.33 5.42 40.43
CA SER A 53 8.56 6.40 39.36
C SER A 53 8.79 5.72 38.01
N PHE A 54 9.51 4.61 38.00
CA PHE A 54 9.75 3.84 36.79
C PHE A 54 8.45 3.22 36.26
N GLU A 55 7.66 2.56 37.11
CA GLU A 55 6.36 1.98 36.73
C GLU A 55 5.41 3.06 36.19
N LYS A 56 5.37 4.23 36.83
CA LYS A 56 4.50 5.32 36.42
C LYS A 56 4.88 5.95 35.08
N ASN A 57 6.18 6.07 34.79
CA ASN A 57 6.66 6.85 33.65
C ASN A 57 7.13 5.99 32.48
N TYR A 58 7.85 4.90 32.75
CA TYR A 58 8.46 4.09 31.70
C TYR A 58 7.46 3.09 31.10
N VAL A 59 6.71 2.36 31.92
CA VAL A 59 5.82 1.28 31.46
C VAL A 59 4.75 1.78 30.48
N PRO A 60 4.02 2.88 30.75
CA PRO A 60 3.02 3.38 29.80
C PRO A 60 3.64 3.87 28.49
N ASN A 61 4.83 4.48 28.55
CA ASN A 61 5.52 4.96 27.35
C ASN A 61 6.05 3.81 26.49
N ARG A 62 6.55 2.74 27.13
CA ARG A 62 6.97 1.50 26.47
C ARG A 62 5.79 0.85 25.74
N GLU A 63 4.67 0.67 26.42
CA GLU A 63 3.44 0.12 25.82
C GLU A 63 2.92 1.00 24.68
N GLY A 64 2.88 2.32 24.89
CA GLY A 64 2.47 3.29 23.88
C GLY A 64 3.34 3.26 22.63
N PHE A 65 4.67 3.10 22.79
CA PHE A 65 5.59 2.98 21.66
C PHE A 65 5.39 1.68 20.87
N GLY A 66 5.16 0.55 21.55
CA GLY A 66 4.82 -0.71 20.86
C GLY A 66 3.51 -0.60 20.06
N VAL A 67 2.46 0.00 20.66
CA VAL A 67 1.20 0.27 19.95
C VAL A 67 1.41 1.18 18.74
N PHE A 68 2.26 2.20 18.88
CA PHE A 68 2.61 3.10 17.78
C PHE A 68 3.28 2.36 16.61
N LEU A 69 4.32 1.55 16.88
CA LEU A 69 5.02 0.79 15.84
C LEU A 69 4.09 -0.21 15.14
N THR A 70 3.27 -0.94 15.90
CA THR A 70 2.26 -1.84 15.35
C THR A 70 1.27 -1.11 14.43
N THR A 71 0.80 0.07 14.85
CA THR A 71 -0.15 0.88 14.08
C THR A 71 0.50 1.42 12.80
N LEU A 72 1.75 1.88 12.90
CA LEU A 72 2.52 2.39 11.76
C LEU A 72 2.76 1.31 10.71
N GLY A 73 3.15 0.10 11.13
CA GLY A 73 3.34 -1.03 10.22
C GLY A 73 2.07 -1.39 9.44
N LYS A 74 0.91 -1.41 10.13
CA LYS A 74 -0.40 -1.63 9.49
C LYS A 74 -0.77 -0.52 8.52
N ALA A 75 -0.45 0.73 8.85
CA ALA A 75 -0.72 1.87 7.97
C ALA A 75 0.09 1.79 6.68
N PHE A 76 1.37 1.40 6.74
CA PHE A 76 2.18 1.20 5.55
C PHE A 76 1.70 0.02 4.72
N GLU A 77 1.39 -1.12 5.32
CA GLU A 77 0.83 -2.28 4.61
C GLU A 77 -0.45 -1.92 3.86
N LYS A 78 -1.40 -1.26 4.54
CA LYS A 78 -2.66 -0.84 3.90
C LYS A 78 -2.44 0.17 2.78
N THR A 79 -1.48 1.08 2.95
CA THR A 79 -1.10 2.03 1.90
C THR A 79 -0.51 1.31 0.68
N ALA A 80 0.41 0.36 0.90
CA ALA A 80 1.01 -0.44 -0.16
C ALA A 80 -0.06 -1.23 -0.95
N GLU A 81 -0.97 -1.91 -0.24
CA GLU A 81 -2.08 -2.65 -0.85
C GLU A 81 -2.97 -1.74 -1.70
N ALA A 82 -3.36 -0.57 -1.16
CA ALA A 82 -4.19 0.40 -1.88
C ALA A 82 -3.49 0.93 -3.14
N THR A 83 -2.18 1.21 -3.08
CA THR A 83 -1.38 1.68 -4.21
C THR A 83 -1.28 0.60 -5.30
N ILE A 84 -0.97 -0.64 -4.91
CA ILE A 84 -0.90 -1.78 -5.84
C ILE A 84 -2.26 -2.04 -6.49
N ASP A 85 -3.34 -2.00 -5.72
CA ASP A 85 -4.69 -2.22 -6.25
C ASP A 85 -5.13 -1.09 -7.17
N THR A 86 -4.71 0.14 -6.89
CA THR A 86 -4.90 1.28 -7.78
C THR A 86 -4.20 1.06 -9.12
N ALA A 87 -2.93 0.64 -9.12
CA ALA A 87 -2.20 0.29 -10.34
C ALA A 87 -2.93 -0.77 -11.17
N LYS A 88 -3.42 -1.85 -10.53
CA LYS A 88 -4.21 -2.90 -11.21
C LYS A 88 -5.52 -2.37 -11.80
N GLN A 89 -6.19 -1.43 -11.13
CA GLN A 89 -7.42 -0.82 -11.66
C GLN A 89 -7.16 0.05 -12.89
N PHE A 90 -6.07 0.81 -12.89
CA PHE A 90 -5.66 1.59 -14.07
C PHE A 90 -5.32 0.69 -15.26
N GLY A 91 -4.48 -0.34 -15.05
CA GLY A 91 -4.14 -1.28 -16.12
C GLY A 91 -5.37 -1.99 -16.74
N ARG A 92 -6.34 -2.40 -15.92
CA ARG A 92 -7.61 -2.98 -16.42
C ARG A 92 -8.45 -1.98 -17.20
N SER A 93 -8.50 -0.73 -16.74
CA SER A 93 -9.28 0.34 -17.39
C SER A 93 -8.67 0.71 -18.74
N GLU A 94 -7.34 0.77 -18.82
CA GLU A 94 -6.62 1.00 -20.06
C GLU A 94 -6.83 -0.14 -21.06
N GLN A 95 -6.69 -1.39 -20.63
CA GLN A 95 -6.95 -2.55 -21.50
C GLN A 95 -8.38 -2.55 -22.04
N TYR A 96 -9.38 -2.27 -21.19
CA TYR A 96 -10.77 -2.15 -21.62
C TYR A 96 -10.96 -1.03 -22.67
N GLY A 97 -10.25 0.09 -22.51
CA GLY A 97 -10.21 1.18 -23.48
C GLY A 97 -9.63 0.73 -24.83
N ILE A 98 -8.49 0.03 -24.80
CA ILE A 98 -7.82 -0.53 -25.99
C ILE A 98 -8.74 -1.52 -26.70
N ASP A 99 -9.38 -2.45 -26.00
CA ASP A 99 -10.27 -3.45 -26.57
C ASP A 99 -11.51 -2.81 -27.22
N SER A 100 -12.03 -1.75 -26.59
CA SER A 100 -13.17 -1.00 -27.11
C SER A 100 -12.79 -0.19 -28.36
N ALA A 101 -11.63 0.47 -28.35
CA ALA A 101 -11.11 1.18 -29.52
C ALA A 101 -10.82 0.22 -30.68
N THR A 102 -10.23 -0.94 -30.41
CA THR A 102 -9.95 -1.98 -31.42
C THR A 102 -11.23 -2.50 -32.07
N ARG A 103 -12.29 -2.75 -31.28
CA ARG A 103 -13.61 -3.13 -31.80
C ARG A 103 -14.23 -2.04 -32.68
N LEU A 104 -14.10 -0.77 -32.30
CA LEU A 104 -14.59 0.37 -33.08
C LEU A 104 -13.86 0.50 -34.43
N ILE A 105 -12.54 0.30 -34.44
CA ILE A 105 -11.74 0.31 -35.67
C ILE A 105 -12.13 -0.87 -36.59
N GLY A 106 -12.29 -2.08 -36.02
CA GLY A 106 -12.70 -3.27 -36.77
C GLY A 106 -14.12 -3.15 -37.38
N THR A 107 -15.03 -2.48 -36.69
CA THR A 107 -16.39 -2.20 -37.19
C THR A 107 -16.43 -1.07 -38.23
N GLN A 108 -15.55 -0.07 -38.15
CA GLN A 108 -15.39 0.91 -39.23
C GLN A 108 -14.83 0.27 -40.51
N ASN A 109 -13.87 -0.65 -40.39
CA ASN A 109 -13.25 -1.30 -41.56
C ASN A 109 -14.22 -2.22 -42.34
N THR A 110 -15.18 -2.84 -41.65
CA THR A 110 -16.27 -3.62 -42.26
C THR A 110 -17.34 -2.75 -42.93
N ARG A 111 -17.52 -1.50 -42.50
CA ARG A 111 -18.47 -0.56 -43.12
C ARG A 111 -17.94 0.02 -44.43
N VAL A 112 -16.62 0.17 -44.58
CA VAL A 112 -15.98 0.71 -45.79
C VAL A 112 -15.89 -0.32 -46.92
N THR A 113 -15.88 -1.62 -46.61
CA THR A 113 -15.74 -2.70 -47.60
C THR A 113 -17.07 -3.22 -48.17
N GLY A 114 -18.22 -2.84 -47.60
CA GLY A 114 -19.55 -3.27 -48.06
C GLY A 114 -20.27 -2.34 -49.07
N GLY A 115 -19.66 -1.23 -49.46
CA GLY A 115 -20.31 -0.17 -50.26
C GLY A 115 -19.81 -0.05 -51.70
N GLY A 116 -19.83 -1.13 -52.49
CA GLY A 116 -19.34 -1.06 -53.86
C GLY A 116 -19.63 -2.27 -54.74
N SER A 117 -20.89 -2.54 -55.08
CA SER A 117 -21.22 -3.08 -56.41
C SER A 117 -22.73 -2.92 -56.70
N GLY A 118 -23.05 -2.30 -57.83
CA GLY A 118 -24.43 -2.17 -58.31
C GLY A 118 -24.70 -0.93 -59.16
N ARG A 119 -24.07 -0.84 -60.33
CA ARG A 119 -24.61 -0.10 -61.50
C ARG A 119 -25.21 -1.13 -62.46
N PRO A 120 -26.33 -0.82 -63.12
CA PRO A 120 -26.23 -0.24 -64.47
C PRO A 120 -26.44 1.28 -64.48
#